data_AF-A0A7C2FXB2-F1
#
_entry.id   AF-A0A7C2FXB2-F1
#
_cell.length_a   1.000
_cell.length_b   1.000
_cell.length_c   1.000
_cell.angle_alpha   90.00
_cell.angle_beta   90.00
_cell.angle_gamma   90.00
#
_symmetry.space_group_name_H-M   'P 1'
#
loop_
_entity.id
_entity.type
_entity.pdbx_description
1 polymer ?
#
loop_
_entity_poly.entity_id
_entity_poly.type
_entity_poly.pdbx_seq_one_letter_code
_entity_poly.pdbx_strand_id
1 'polypeptide(L)'
;MPTPFTKEERDVPFRSEREVWSLIHGLVFGALFLLAFAGGLAELWSFRADLLTASGAEERLRRLVLGTCLMAVVAWLTVLTGTYIVYPWYRASPPPRADLTLYPRSYLLSRPELRMWHTFGMEWKEHVGWVAPILATAVTYVVLRYRVRLAHDNTLRRALIVLFSLAFLAAAVAGLLGAMITKAAPVR
;
A
#
# COMPACT_ATOMS: atom_id res chain seq x y z
N MET A 1 -39.55 22.06 5.13
CA MET A 1 -38.40 22.51 4.30
C MET A 1 -37.11 22.14 5.03
N PRO A 2 -36.14 21.47 4.41
CA PRO A 2 -34.80 21.34 5.00
C PRO A 2 -34.14 22.71 5.02
N THR A 3 -33.52 23.09 6.13
CA THR A 3 -32.70 24.30 6.27
C THR A 3 -31.53 24.25 5.29
N PRO A 4 -31.22 25.34 4.56
CA PRO A 4 -30.05 25.36 3.68
C PRO A 4 -28.77 25.35 4.52
N PHE A 5 -27.87 24.41 4.21
CA PHE A 5 -26.54 24.31 4.83
C PHE A 5 -25.78 25.64 4.71
N THR A 6 -25.04 26.01 5.75
CA THR A 6 -24.27 27.27 5.80
C THR A 6 -23.04 27.18 4.89
N LYS A 7 -22.46 28.32 4.51
CA LYS A 7 -21.30 28.37 3.59
C LYS A 7 -20.08 27.63 4.15
N GLU A 8 -19.92 27.57 5.48
CA GLU A 8 -18.83 26.85 6.14
C GLU A 8 -18.97 25.32 6.04
N GLU A 9 -20.18 24.76 5.98
CA GLU A 9 -20.41 23.32 5.76
C GLU A 9 -20.09 22.88 4.31
N ARG A 10 -20.00 23.84 3.38
CA ARG A 10 -19.64 23.57 1.98
C ARG A 10 -18.12 23.49 1.73
N ASP A 11 -17.31 24.08 2.62
CA ASP A 11 -15.90 24.34 2.37
C ASP A 11 -14.92 23.45 3.18
N VAL A 12 -15.41 22.38 3.84
CA VAL A 12 -14.52 21.38 4.47
C VAL A 12 -14.22 20.26 3.46
N PRO A 13 -12.96 20.08 3.02
CA PRO A 13 -12.63 19.11 1.97
C PRO A 13 -12.78 17.63 2.40
N PHE A 14 -12.98 17.36 3.69
CA PHE A 14 -13.25 16.02 4.25
C PHE A 14 -14.51 16.05 5.10
N ARG A 15 -15.50 15.21 4.78
CA ARG A 15 -16.79 15.17 5.48
C ARG A 15 -16.87 14.10 6.56
N SER A 16 -15.96 13.12 6.57
CA SER A 16 -15.88 12.13 7.67
C SER A 16 -14.45 11.65 7.96
N GLU A 17 -14.19 11.22 9.20
CA GLU A 17 -12.94 10.57 9.62
C GLU A 17 -12.56 9.40 8.70
N ARG A 18 -13.57 8.72 8.13
CA ARG A 18 -13.41 7.57 7.24
C ARG A 18 -12.83 7.94 5.89
N GLU A 19 -13.22 9.10 5.37
CA GLU A 19 -12.66 9.65 4.13
C GLU A 19 -11.19 10.02 4.33
N VAL A 20 -10.86 10.67 5.46
CA VAL A 20 -9.47 11.03 5.81
C VAL A 20 -8.59 9.78 5.88
N TRP A 21 -9.03 8.75 6.60
CA TRP A 21 -8.28 7.49 6.70
C TRP A 21 -8.18 6.74 5.39
N SER A 22 -9.23 6.76 4.56
CA SER A 22 -9.18 6.18 3.21
C SER A 22 -8.15 6.88 2.33
N LEU A 23 -7.99 8.20 2.47
CA LEU A 23 -7.04 9.00 1.72
C LEU A 23 -5.60 8.80 2.21
N ILE A 24 -5.39 8.78 3.53
CA ILE A 24 -4.09 8.46 4.14
C ILE A 24 -3.65 7.05 3.72
N HIS A 25 -4.53 6.07 3.88
CA HIS A 25 -4.24 4.68 3.54
C HIS A 25 -3.97 4.49 2.03
N GLY A 26 -4.85 5.04 1.18
CA GLY A 26 -4.78 4.80 -0.26
C GLY A 26 -3.75 5.66 -0.99
N LEU A 27 -3.79 6.97 -0.78
CA LEU A 27 -2.96 7.92 -1.55
C LEU A 27 -1.62 8.19 -0.86
N VAL A 28 -1.62 8.53 0.43
CA VAL A 28 -0.39 8.95 1.12
C VAL A 28 0.58 7.77 1.23
N PHE A 29 0.13 6.64 1.78
CA PHE A 29 0.99 5.46 1.84
C PHE A 29 1.31 4.90 0.45
N GLY A 30 0.35 4.92 -0.49
CA GLY A 30 0.60 4.51 -1.88
C GLY A 30 1.71 5.33 -2.56
N ALA A 31 1.67 6.65 -2.43
CA ALA A 31 2.70 7.53 -3.01
C ALA A 31 4.07 7.33 -2.36
N LEU A 32 4.13 7.23 -1.03
CA LEU A 32 5.37 6.95 -0.31
C LEU A 32 5.95 5.58 -0.70
N PHE A 33 5.10 4.56 -0.85
CA PHE A 33 5.51 3.23 -1.27
C PHE A 33 6.10 3.24 -2.68
N LEU A 34 5.48 3.97 -3.63
CA LEU A 34 6.00 4.13 -5.00
C LEU A 34 7.37 4.80 -5.02
N LEU A 35 7.55 5.87 -4.24
CA LEU A 35 8.83 6.58 -4.13
C LEU A 35 9.90 5.68 -3.51
N ALA A 36 9.57 4.99 -2.42
CA ALA A 36 10.49 4.08 -1.74
C ALA A 36 10.89 2.89 -2.63
N PHE A 37 9.95 2.33 -3.40
CA PHE A 37 10.22 1.30 -4.38
C PHE A 37 11.15 1.80 -5.50
N ALA A 38 10.82 2.93 -6.13
CA ALA A 38 11.62 3.47 -7.22
C ALA A 38 13.07 3.77 -6.77
N GLY A 39 13.22 4.43 -5.63
CA GLY A 39 14.54 4.71 -5.04
C GLY A 39 15.28 3.45 -4.63
N GLY A 40 14.62 2.55 -3.89
CA GLY A 40 15.23 1.29 -3.43
C GLY A 40 15.66 0.38 -4.58
N LEU A 41 14.87 0.29 -5.65
CA LEU A 41 15.20 -0.51 -6.82
C LEU A 41 16.35 0.10 -7.62
N ALA A 42 16.37 1.42 -7.80
CA ALA A 42 17.47 2.12 -8.46
C ALA A 42 18.80 1.93 -7.69
N GLU A 43 18.77 2.01 -6.36
CA GLU A 43 19.93 1.73 -5.53
C GLU A 43 20.34 0.26 -5.62
N LEU A 44 19.41 -0.71 -5.47
CA LEU A 44 19.72 -2.14 -5.61
C LEU A 44 20.33 -2.47 -6.98
N TRP A 45 19.81 -1.90 -8.06
CA TRP A 45 20.31 -2.15 -9.41
C TRP A 45 21.75 -1.63 -9.62
N SER A 46 22.01 -0.45 -9.07
CA SER A 46 23.25 0.30 -9.28
C SER A 46 24.33 0.05 -8.22
N PHE A 47 24.00 -0.65 -7.12
CA PHE A 47 24.91 -0.99 -6.03
C PHE A 47 25.88 -2.11 -6.42
N ARG A 48 26.82 -1.81 -7.31
CA ARG A 48 27.82 -2.76 -7.85
C ARG A 48 29.23 -2.27 -7.59
N ALA A 49 30.12 -3.16 -7.16
CA ALA A 49 31.49 -2.81 -6.75
C ALA A 49 32.31 -2.18 -7.88
N ASP A 50 32.09 -2.58 -9.14
CA ASP A 50 32.72 -2.04 -10.34
C ASP A 50 32.32 -0.57 -10.64
N LEU A 51 31.24 -0.08 -10.03
CA LEU A 51 30.72 1.28 -10.23
C LEU A 51 30.98 2.20 -9.04
N LEU A 52 31.65 1.73 -7.98
CA LEU A 52 31.72 2.41 -6.69
C LEU A 52 33.15 2.57 -6.19
N THR A 53 33.48 3.79 -5.77
CA THR A 53 34.60 4.02 -4.86
C THR A 53 34.23 3.56 -3.45
N ALA A 54 35.22 3.37 -2.57
CA ALA A 54 34.96 2.97 -1.18
C ALA A 54 34.04 3.96 -0.43
N SER A 55 34.26 5.27 -0.59
CA SER A 55 33.39 6.31 -0.02
C SER A 55 32.01 6.34 -0.67
N GLY A 56 31.93 6.15 -1.99
CA GLY A 56 30.68 6.07 -2.72
C GLY A 56 29.82 4.88 -2.30
N ALA A 57 30.45 3.75 -1.95
CA ALA A 57 29.74 2.55 -1.50
C ALA A 57 29.01 2.76 -0.16
N GLU A 58 29.61 3.46 0.81
CA GLU A 58 28.95 3.77 2.08
C GLU A 58 27.77 4.74 1.90
N GLU A 59 27.91 5.74 1.04
CA GLU A 59 26.81 6.67 0.74
C GLU A 59 25.63 5.95 0.07
N ARG A 60 25.90 5.13 -0.95
CA ARG A 60 24.88 4.34 -1.63
C ARG A 60 24.21 3.35 -0.68
N LEU A 61 24.98 2.73 0.21
CA LEU A 61 24.43 1.83 1.22
C LEU A 61 23.42 2.55 2.12
N ARG A 62 23.71 3.79 2.56
CA ARG A 62 22.76 4.57 3.38
C ARG A 62 21.45 4.82 2.65
N ARG A 63 21.50 5.19 1.36
CA ARG A 63 20.28 5.40 0.55
C ARG A 63 19.52 4.11 0.30
N LEU A 64 20.24 3.01 0.03
CA LEU A 64 19.66 1.68 -0.14
C LEU A 64 18.94 1.21 1.14
N VAL A 65 19.59 1.36 2.29
CA VAL A 65 18.98 1.06 3.60
C VAL A 65 17.74 1.94 3.82
N LEU A 66 17.85 3.25 3.58
CA LEU A 66 16.72 4.16 3.74
C LEU A 66 15.53 3.76 2.86
N GLY A 67 15.76 3.52 1.56
CA GLY A 67 14.70 3.16 0.62
C GLY A 67 14.02 1.84 0.96
N THR A 68 14.80 0.80 1.29
CA THR A 68 14.26 -0.53 1.64
C THR A 68 13.54 -0.51 2.99
N CYS A 69 14.10 0.14 4.02
CA CYS A 69 13.44 0.34 5.31
C CYS A 69 12.13 1.11 5.15
N LEU A 70 12.15 2.23 4.41
CA LEU A 70 10.97 3.06 4.19
C LEU A 70 9.86 2.26 3.49
N MET A 71 10.19 1.50 2.44
CA MET A 71 9.21 0.67 1.75
C MET A 71 8.61 -0.38 2.69
N ALA A 72 9.43 -1.06 3.50
CA ALA A 72 8.95 -2.06 4.45
C ALA A 72 8.00 -1.44 5.50
N VAL A 73 8.38 -0.32 6.10
CA VAL A 73 7.55 0.38 7.10
C VAL A 73 6.23 0.85 6.47
N VAL A 74 6.28 1.51 5.32
CA VAL A 74 5.07 2.00 4.64
C VAL A 74 4.17 0.85 4.21
N ALA A 75 4.72 -0.27 3.75
CA ALA A 75 3.94 -1.47 3.41
C ALA A 75 3.19 -2.02 4.63
N TRP A 76 3.86 -2.11 5.79
CA TRP A 76 3.24 -2.53 7.03
C TRP A 76 2.14 -1.58 7.47
N LEU A 77 2.41 -0.27 7.47
CA LEU A 77 1.41 0.74 7.81
C LEU A 77 0.19 0.66 6.88
N THR A 78 0.41 0.44 5.58
CA THR A 78 -0.67 0.24 4.61
C THR A 78 -1.52 -0.96 5.00
N VAL A 79 -0.93 -2.15 5.14
CA VAL A 79 -1.68 -3.37 5.42
C VAL A 79 -2.39 -3.33 6.78
N LEU A 80 -1.74 -2.80 7.82
CA LEU A 80 -2.32 -2.69 9.16
C LEU A 80 -3.50 -1.71 9.19
N THR A 81 -3.34 -0.50 8.62
CA THR A 81 -4.44 0.47 8.56
C THR A 81 -5.58 -0.02 7.68
N GLY A 82 -5.28 -0.69 6.57
CA GLY A 82 -6.29 -1.31 5.71
C GLY A 82 -7.10 -2.35 6.46
N THR A 83 -6.43 -3.25 7.20
CA THR A 83 -7.04 -4.39 7.89
C THR A 83 -7.79 -3.99 9.15
N TYR A 84 -7.25 -3.07 9.94
CA TYR A 84 -7.77 -2.78 11.27
C TYR A 84 -8.57 -1.48 11.37
N ILE A 85 -8.50 -0.60 10.36
CA ILE A 85 -9.24 0.67 10.34
C ILE A 85 -10.27 0.67 9.22
N VAL A 86 -9.83 0.56 7.96
CA VAL A 86 -10.73 0.69 6.79
C VAL A 86 -11.64 -0.54 6.62
N TYR A 87 -11.11 -1.73 6.83
CA TYR A 87 -11.83 -2.97 6.59
C TYR A 87 -13.04 -3.21 7.50
N PRO A 88 -12.99 -2.92 8.82
CA PRO A 88 -14.18 -2.96 9.67
C PRO A 88 -15.34 -2.08 9.15
N TRP A 89 -15.04 -0.88 8.66
CA TRP A 89 -16.06 0.00 8.08
C TRP A 89 -16.64 -0.55 6.78
N TYR A 90 -15.79 -1.14 5.93
CA TYR A 90 -16.22 -1.80 4.70
C TYR A 90 -17.16 -3.01 4.98
N ARG A 91 -16.89 -3.78 6.05
CA ARG A 91 -17.65 -4.97 6.46
C ARG A 91 -18.85 -4.67 7.36
N ALA A 92 -19.12 -3.40 7.69
CA ALA A 92 -20.22 -3.02 8.56
C ALA A 92 -21.56 -3.60 8.07
N SER A 93 -22.36 -4.12 8.99
CA SER A 93 -23.66 -4.70 8.67
C SER A 93 -24.75 -3.62 8.69
N PRO A 94 -25.59 -3.51 7.64
CA PRO A 94 -26.68 -2.56 7.61
C PRO A 94 -27.78 -2.97 8.58
N PRO A 95 -28.39 -2.02 9.33
CA PRO A 95 -29.63 -2.28 10.04
C PRO A 95 -30.78 -2.53 9.03
N PRO A 96 -31.90 -3.12 9.47
CA PRO A 96 -33.05 -3.36 8.60
C PRO A 96 -33.52 -2.09 7.88
N ARG A 97 -33.74 -2.19 6.56
CA ARG A 97 -34.18 -1.07 5.68
C ARG A 97 -33.20 0.12 5.60
N ALA A 98 -31.94 -0.07 5.99
CA ALA A 98 -30.92 0.96 5.80
C ALA A 98 -30.64 1.22 4.31
N ASP A 99 -30.21 2.45 4.00
CA ASP A 99 -29.61 2.76 2.70
C ASP A 99 -28.29 1.99 2.55
N LEU A 100 -28.28 1.01 1.65
CA LEU A 100 -27.11 0.17 1.41
C LEU A 100 -25.92 0.95 0.84
N THR A 101 -26.11 2.13 0.25
CA THR A 101 -25.00 2.93 -0.27
C THR A 101 -24.00 3.38 0.80
N LEU A 102 -24.40 3.30 2.07
CA LEU A 102 -23.56 3.56 3.25
C LEU A 102 -22.84 2.30 3.78
N TYR A 103 -23.12 1.12 3.21
CA TYR A 103 -22.60 -0.18 3.63
C TYR A 103 -21.94 -0.90 2.45
N PRO A 104 -20.66 -0.61 2.15
CA PRO A 104 -20.01 -0.98 0.89
C PRO A 104 -20.12 -2.45 0.52
N ARG A 105 -19.83 -3.37 1.45
CA ARG A 105 -19.96 -4.80 1.20
C ARG A 105 -21.38 -5.20 0.81
N SER A 106 -22.37 -4.75 1.57
CA SER A 106 -23.78 -5.09 1.34
C SER A 106 -24.29 -4.50 0.04
N TYR A 107 -23.86 -3.27 -0.30
CA TYR A 107 -24.14 -2.64 -1.59
C TYR A 107 -23.61 -3.49 -2.76
N LEU A 108 -22.32 -3.88 -2.72
CA LEU A 108 -21.70 -4.69 -3.77
C LEU A 108 -22.39 -6.05 -3.92
N LEU A 109 -22.77 -6.69 -2.82
CA LEU A 109 -23.45 -7.98 -2.84
C LEU A 109 -24.90 -7.91 -3.36
N SER A 110 -25.59 -6.79 -3.11
CA SER A 110 -26.98 -6.57 -3.54
C SER A 110 -27.12 -6.42 -5.06
N ARG A 111 -26.04 -6.08 -5.76
CA ARG A 111 -26.01 -5.83 -7.20
C ARG A 111 -25.22 -6.91 -7.94
N PRO A 112 -25.87 -7.74 -8.80
CA PRO A 112 -25.19 -8.82 -9.51
C PRO A 112 -23.92 -8.38 -10.26
N GLU A 113 -23.97 -7.22 -10.90
CA GLU A 113 -22.89 -6.64 -11.70
C GLU A 113 -21.69 -6.15 -10.86
N LEU A 114 -21.86 -5.93 -9.56
CA LEU A 114 -20.79 -5.47 -8.67
C LEU A 114 -20.28 -6.57 -7.72
N ARG A 115 -20.96 -7.71 -7.64
CA ARG A 115 -20.67 -8.78 -6.69
C ARG A 115 -19.23 -9.30 -6.75
N MET A 116 -18.63 -9.30 -7.94
CA MET A 116 -17.25 -9.75 -8.15
C MET A 116 -16.23 -8.89 -7.38
N TRP A 117 -16.50 -7.59 -7.19
CA TRP A 117 -15.63 -6.71 -6.42
C TRP A 117 -15.49 -7.14 -4.97
N HIS A 118 -16.53 -7.74 -4.39
CA HIS A 118 -16.44 -8.33 -3.07
C HIS A 118 -15.87 -9.76 -3.12
N THR A 119 -16.57 -10.65 -3.83
CA THR A 119 -16.33 -12.10 -3.79
C THR A 119 -14.96 -12.53 -4.32
N PHE A 120 -14.37 -11.73 -5.22
CA PHE A 120 -13.00 -11.93 -5.69
C PHE A 120 -12.11 -10.76 -5.29
N GLY A 121 -12.48 -9.53 -5.64
CA GLY A 121 -11.61 -8.35 -5.48
C GLY A 121 -11.14 -8.13 -4.04
N MET A 122 -12.08 -8.00 -3.09
CA MET A 122 -11.76 -7.83 -1.67
C MET A 122 -11.07 -9.04 -1.08
N GLU A 123 -11.67 -10.23 -1.22
CA GLU A 123 -11.14 -11.45 -0.61
C GLU A 123 -9.71 -11.72 -1.07
N TRP A 124 -9.42 -11.57 -2.38
CA TRP A 124 -8.09 -11.83 -2.91
C TRP A 124 -7.09 -10.72 -2.56
N LYS A 125 -7.48 -9.44 -2.64
CA LYS A 125 -6.55 -8.34 -2.30
C LYS A 125 -6.15 -8.36 -0.83
N GLU A 126 -7.05 -8.82 0.05
CA GLU A 126 -6.75 -8.98 1.47
C GLU A 126 -5.52 -9.87 1.65
N HIS A 127 -5.45 -11.02 0.97
CA HIS A 127 -4.33 -11.97 1.09
C HIS A 127 -3.06 -11.48 0.36
N VAL A 128 -3.21 -11.03 -0.89
CA VAL A 128 -2.07 -10.59 -1.71
C VAL A 128 -1.38 -9.37 -1.08
N GLY A 129 -2.14 -8.49 -0.42
CA GLY A 129 -1.61 -7.32 0.27
C GLY A 129 -0.55 -7.65 1.33
N TRP A 130 -0.68 -8.77 2.07
CA TRP A 130 0.29 -9.17 3.10
C TRP A 130 1.63 -9.65 2.54
N VAL A 131 1.68 -10.09 1.28
CA VAL A 131 2.93 -10.52 0.65
C VAL A 131 3.93 -9.36 0.54
N ALA A 132 3.43 -8.16 0.24
CA ALA A 132 4.26 -6.98 0.05
C ALA A 132 5.13 -6.63 1.28
N PRO A 133 4.58 -6.38 2.49
CA PRO A 133 5.39 -6.05 3.65
C PRO A 133 6.33 -7.19 4.07
N ILE A 134 5.92 -8.46 3.94
CA ILE A 134 6.77 -9.61 4.30
C ILE A 134 8.03 -9.65 3.42
N LEU A 135 7.85 -9.55 2.09
CA LEU A 135 8.97 -9.55 1.16
C LEU A 135 9.84 -8.30 1.30
N ALA A 136 9.23 -7.12 1.49
CA ALA A 136 9.97 -5.89 1.73
C ALA A 136 10.82 -5.98 3.02
N THR A 137 10.27 -6.54 4.10
CA THR A 137 11.03 -6.79 5.34
C THR A 137 12.18 -7.76 5.12
N ALA A 138 11.97 -8.85 4.37
CA ALA A 138 13.04 -9.80 4.05
C ALA A 138 14.19 -9.12 3.29
N VAL A 139 13.87 -8.30 2.29
CA VAL A 139 14.87 -7.53 1.53
C VAL A 139 15.64 -6.58 2.45
N THR A 140 14.92 -5.80 3.26
CA THR A 140 15.52 -4.86 4.23
C THR A 140 16.46 -5.56 5.19
N TYR A 141 16.05 -6.71 5.73
CA TYR A 141 16.88 -7.51 6.63
C TYR A 141 18.20 -7.91 5.96
N VAL A 142 18.16 -8.43 4.73
CA VAL A 142 19.37 -8.85 4.01
C VAL A 142 20.27 -7.64 3.71
N VAL A 143 19.70 -6.50 3.29
CA VAL A 143 20.47 -5.26 3.06
C VAL A 143 21.19 -4.83 4.35
N LEU A 144 20.49 -4.79 5.48
CA LEU A 144 21.07 -4.44 6.78
C LEU A 144 22.14 -5.44 7.23
N ARG A 145 21.94 -6.73 6.95
CA ARG A 145 22.83 -7.81 7.39
C ARG A 145 24.12 -7.91 6.59
N TYR A 146 24.05 -7.72 5.26
CA TYR A 146 25.18 -7.90 4.35
C TYR A 146 25.90 -6.57 4.05
N ARG A 147 25.21 -5.43 4.11
CA ARG A 147 25.79 -4.08 3.96
C ARG A 147 26.61 -3.98 2.66
N VAL A 148 27.81 -3.39 2.73
CA VAL A 148 28.72 -3.19 1.58
C VAL A 148 29.11 -4.49 0.88
N ARG A 149 29.06 -5.64 1.56
CA ARG A 149 29.34 -6.95 0.93
C ARG A 149 28.38 -7.25 -0.21
N LEU A 150 27.15 -6.72 -0.16
CA LEU A 150 26.16 -6.86 -1.22
C LEU A 150 26.63 -6.28 -2.57
N ALA A 151 27.56 -5.31 -2.57
CA ALA A 151 28.11 -4.75 -3.80
C ALA A 151 28.90 -5.79 -4.62
N HIS A 152 29.44 -6.81 -3.95
CA HIS A 152 30.29 -7.85 -4.55
C HIS A 152 29.53 -9.14 -4.86
N ASP A 153 28.33 -9.32 -4.30
CA ASP A 153 27.50 -10.51 -4.53
C ASP A 153 26.36 -10.21 -5.51
N ASN A 154 26.62 -10.46 -6.80
CA ASN A 154 25.65 -10.22 -7.86
C ASN A 154 24.43 -11.15 -7.77
N THR A 155 24.61 -12.38 -7.29
CA THR A 155 23.54 -13.37 -7.17
C THR A 155 22.56 -12.93 -6.09
N LEU A 156 23.07 -12.57 -4.92
CA LEU A 156 22.25 -12.09 -3.81
C LEU A 156 21.51 -10.80 -4.21
N ARG A 157 22.20 -9.84 -4.83
CA ARG A 157 21.58 -8.59 -5.29
C ARG A 157 20.46 -8.83 -6.31
N ARG A 158 20.64 -9.75 -7.26
CA ARG A 158 19.58 -10.13 -8.22
C ARG A 158 18.39 -10.78 -7.51
N ALA A 159 18.63 -11.66 -6.54
CA ALA A 159 17.55 -12.24 -5.74
C ALA A 159 16.79 -11.15 -4.97
N LEU A 160 17.48 -10.17 -4.37
CA LEU A 160 16.83 -9.04 -3.70
C LEU A 160 16.02 -8.18 -4.65
N ILE A 161 16.51 -7.90 -5.86
CA ILE A 161 15.76 -7.18 -6.89
C ILE A 161 14.46 -7.92 -7.21
N VAL A 162 14.52 -9.24 -7.44
CA VAL A 162 13.33 -10.06 -7.71
C VAL A 162 12.34 -9.98 -6.54
N LEU A 163 12.78 -10.22 -5.30
CA LEU A 163 11.90 -10.16 -4.13
C LEU A 163 11.29 -8.77 -3.92
N PHE A 164 12.07 -7.71 -4.14
CA PHE A 164 11.62 -6.33 -4.00
C PHE A 164 10.60 -5.96 -5.09
N SER A 165 10.81 -6.42 -6.33
CA SER A 165 9.84 -6.29 -7.41
C SER A 165 8.56 -7.10 -7.17
N LEU A 166 8.67 -8.32 -6.64
CA LEU A 166 7.49 -9.11 -6.25
C LEU A 166 6.69 -8.44 -5.13
N ALA A 167 7.38 -7.83 -4.14
CA ALA A 167 6.73 -7.04 -3.10
C ALA A 167 5.94 -5.87 -3.70
N PHE A 168 6.54 -5.15 -4.66
CA PHE A 168 5.87 -4.07 -5.38
C PHE A 168 4.67 -4.55 -6.18
N LEU A 169 4.81 -5.64 -6.95
CA LEU A 169 3.72 -6.20 -7.76
C LEU A 169 2.54 -6.63 -6.89
N ALA A 170 2.79 -7.27 -5.76
CA ALA A 170 1.74 -7.65 -4.80
C ALA A 170 0.98 -6.41 -4.28
N ALA A 171 1.70 -5.38 -3.86
CA ALA A 171 1.09 -4.12 -3.41
C ALA A 171 0.34 -3.40 -4.54
N ALA A 172 0.86 -3.40 -5.76
CA ALA A 172 0.24 -2.75 -6.91
C ALA A 172 -1.10 -3.40 -7.28
N VAL A 173 -1.14 -4.75 -7.30
CA VAL A 173 -2.38 -5.50 -7.53
C VAL A 173 -3.40 -5.23 -6.42
N ALA A 174 -2.96 -5.31 -5.15
CA ALA A 174 -3.86 -5.07 -4.02
C ALA A 174 -4.38 -3.62 -3.98
N GLY A 175 -3.52 -2.65 -4.27
CA GLY A 175 -3.84 -1.22 -4.33
C GLY A 175 -4.79 -0.90 -5.47
N LEU A 176 -4.58 -1.46 -6.66
CA LEU A 176 -5.47 -1.28 -7.82
C LEU A 176 -6.87 -1.84 -7.53
N LEU A 177 -6.95 -3.06 -7.01
CA LEU A 177 -8.23 -3.65 -6.60
C LEU A 177 -8.91 -2.79 -5.52
N GLY A 178 -8.14 -2.33 -4.52
CA GLY A 178 -8.63 -1.42 -3.49
C GLY A 178 -9.22 -0.14 -4.05
N ALA A 179 -8.51 0.54 -4.96
CA ALA A 179 -8.98 1.77 -5.59
C ALA A 179 -10.27 1.57 -6.40
N MET A 180 -10.36 0.46 -7.15
CA MET A 180 -11.56 0.13 -7.93
C MET A 180 -12.76 -0.19 -7.03
N ILE A 181 -12.54 -0.88 -5.91
CA ILE A 181 -13.58 -1.17 -4.92
C ILE A 181 -14.06 0.12 -4.26
N THR A 182 -13.15 1.01 -3.83
CA THR A 182 -13.51 2.31 -3.25
C THR A 182 -14.27 3.19 -4.25
N LYS A 183 -13.92 3.13 -5.54
CA LYS A 183 -14.66 3.83 -6.60
C LYS A 183 -16.08 3.28 -6.75
N ALA A 184 -16.25 1.95 -6.71
CA ALA A 184 -17.55 1.30 -6.85
C ALA A 184 -18.44 1.43 -5.60
N ALA A 185 -17.85 1.40 -4.41
CA ALA A 185 -18.51 1.41 -3.12
C ALA A 185 -17.61 2.08 -2.06
N PRO A 186 -17.63 3.42 -1.97
CA PRO A 186 -16.75 4.16 -1.07
C PRO A 186 -17.14 3.95 0.39
N VAL A 187 -16.14 3.92 1.28
CA VAL A 187 -16.36 4.00 2.72
C VAL A 187 -16.66 5.46 3.07
N ARG A 188 -17.83 5.71 3.65
CA ARG A 188 -18.31 7.04 4.06
C ARG A 188 -18.58 7.07 5.56
#